data_AF-A0A4S4BBR2-F1
#
_entry.id   AF-A0A4S4BBR2-F1
#
_cell.length_a   1.000
_cell.length_b   1.000
_cell.length_c   1.000
_cell.angle_alpha   90.00
_cell.angle_beta   90.00
_cell.angle_gamma   90.00
#
_symmetry.space_group_name_H-M   'P 1'
#
loop_
_entity.id
_entity.type
_entity.pdbx_description
1 polymer ?
#
loop_
_entity_poly.entity_id
_entity_poly.type
_entity_poly.pdbx_seq_one_letter_code
_entity_poly.pdbx_strand_id
1 'polypeptide(L)'
;MRPLIVVMTLGLGTLTTVDAATAVTTSNANLRRIPQATAAIVTVIPRNTALTLACNGDWCRTTYKGQGGDVSRALTKTVTQSAPLATPHTRATPAAPGNAFYPNCTAVRAAGAGPIRRGQPGYSSRLDRDGDGLGCE
;
A
#
# COMPACT_ATOMS: atom_id res chain seq x y z
N MET A 1 -26.33 33.44 41.12
CA MET A 1 -25.39 32.76 42.03
C MET A 1 -24.94 31.46 41.36
N ARG A 2 -23.77 31.48 40.70
CA ARG A 2 -22.93 30.30 40.31
C ARG A 2 -21.91 30.13 41.45
N PRO A 3 -21.31 28.95 41.75
CA PRO A 3 -20.82 27.91 40.82
C PRO A 3 -21.09 26.45 41.34
N LEU A 4 -20.89 25.36 40.62
CA LEU A 4 -19.59 24.72 40.35
C LEU A 4 -19.76 23.71 39.21
N ILE A 5 -19.00 23.93 38.15
CA ILE A 5 -18.71 22.95 37.11
C ILE A 5 -17.71 21.98 37.74
N VAL A 6 -18.10 20.72 37.91
CA VAL A 6 -17.15 19.63 38.17
C VAL A 6 -16.34 19.47 36.88
N VAL A 7 -15.18 20.12 36.86
CA VAL A 7 -14.15 19.87 35.86
C VAL A 7 -13.66 18.45 36.10
N MET A 8 -14.21 17.51 35.34
CA MET A 8 -13.68 16.17 35.25
C MET A 8 -12.35 16.29 34.50
N THR A 9 -11.28 16.57 35.24
CA THR A 9 -9.91 16.47 34.75
C THR A 9 -9.64 15.00 34.47
N LEU A 10 -10.05 14.51 33.29
CA LEU A 10 -9.44 13.31 32.72
C LEU A 10 -7.99 13.67 32.43
N GLY A 11 -7.11 13.08 33.22
CA GLY A 11 -5.69 13.36 33.23
C GLY A 11 -5.06 13.24 31.85
N LEU A 12 -3.98 14.02 31.69
CA LEU A 12 -2.96 13.77 30.68
C LEU A 12 -2.37 12.38 30.94
N GLY A 13 -3.03 11.34 30.43
CA GLY A 13 -2.40 10.06 30.20
C GLY A 13 -1.28 10.31 29.20
N THR A 14 -0.06 9.94 29.56
CA THR A 14 1.02 9.81 28.59
C THR A 14 0.47 8.97 27.45
N LEU A 15 0.34 9.58 26.27
CA LEU A 15 0.14 8.85 25.03
C LEU A 15 1.43 8.04 24.89
N THR A 16 1.48 6.84 25.51
CA THR A 16 2.40 5.81 25.07
C THR A 16 2.12 5.70 23.60
N THR A 17 3.09 6.09 22.77
CA THR A 17 3.00 5.98 21.33
C THR A 17 2.81 4.51 21.03
N VAL A 18 1.56 4.08 20.95
CA VAL A 18 1.20 2.80 20.38
C VAL A 18 1.59 2.93 18.93
N ASP A 19 2.77 2.42 18.61
CA ASP A 19 3.26 2.33 17.24
C ASP A 19 2.29 1.44 16.47
N ALA A 20 1.28 2.07 15.88
CA ALA A 20 0.40 1.45 14.91
C ALA A 20 1.23 1.20 13.66
N ALA A 21 1.80 0.00 13.58
CA ALA A 21 2.63 -0.42 12.47
C ALA A 21 1.80 -1.28 11.52
N THR A 22 1.84 -0.95 10.23
CA THR A 22 1.45 -1.89 9.19
C THR A 22 2.42 -3.07 9.21
N ALA A 23 1.89 -4.29 9.27
CA ALA A 23 2.68 -5.50 9.30
C ALA A 23 2.03 -6.59 8.45
N VAL A 24 2.82 -7.58 8.05
CA VAL A 24 2.36 -8.74 7.30
C VAL A 24 2.71 -10.00 8.08
N THR A 25 1.77 -10.94 8.17
CA THR A 25 2.03 -12.25 8.79
C THR A 25 3.01 -13.06 7.94
N THR A 26 4.08 -13.56 8.53
CA THR A 26 5.10 -14.37 7.82
C THR A 26 4.70 -15.85 7.71
N SER A 27 3.78 -16.28 8.57
CA SER A 27 3.18 -17.61 8.65
C SER A 27 1.71 -17.51 9.11
N ASN A 28 1.01 -18.64 9.25
CA ASN A 28 -0.32 -18.64 9.86
C ASN A 28 -0.21 -18.22 11.33
N ALA A 29 -0.96 -17.19 11.73
CA ALA A 29 -0.87 -16.58 13.04
C ALA A 29 -2.20 -16.70 13.79
N ASN A 30 -2.15 -17.16 15.04
CA ASN A 30 -3.34 -17.25 15.88
C ASN A 30 -3.70 -15.87 16.42
N LEU A 31 -4.91 -15.39 16.13
CA LEU A 31 -5.50 -14.24 16.79
C LEU A 31 -6.14 -14.72 18.10
N ARG A 32 -5.66 -14.23 19.23
CA ARG A 32 -6.09 -14.69 20.56
C ARG A 32 -6.89 -13.61 21.28
N ARG A 33 -7.70 -14.00 22.27
CA ARG A 33 -8.50 -13.03 23.05
C ARG A 33 -7.69 -12.13 23.99
N ILE A 34 -6.54 -12.63 24.44
CA ILE A 34 -5.61 -11.94 25.36
C ILE A 34 -4.16 -12.23 24.91
N PRO A 35 -3.18 -11.38 25.29
CA PRO A 35 -1.78 -11.49 24.86
C PRO A 35 -1.02 -12.61 25.61
N GLN A 36 -1.45 -13.86 25.44
CA GLN A 36 -0.84 -15.04 26.05
C GLN A 36 -0.85 -16.23 25.09
N ALA A 37 0.23 -17.02 25.10
CA ALA A 37 0.40 -18.14 24.17
C ALA A 37 -0.62 -19.28 24.38
N THR A 38 -1.18 -19.38 25.58
CA THR A 38 -2.18 -20.39 25.97
C THR A 38 -3.62 -19.90 25.86
N ALA A 39 -3.84 -18.63 25.49
CA ALA A 39 -5.17 -18.05 25.44
C ALA A 39 -6.05 -18.62 24.32
N ALA A 40 -7.36 -18.52 24.49
CA ALA A 40 -8.33 -18.93 23.48
C ALA A 40 -8.07 -18.26 22.12
N ILE A 41 -8.03 -19.08 21.07
CA ILE A 41 -7.88 -18.63 19.68
C ILE A 41 -9.25 -18.18 19.18
N VAL A 42 -9.34 -16.93 18.74
CA VAL A 42 -10.52 -16.36 18.10
C VAL A 42 -10.62 -16.86 16.67
N THR A 43 -9.51 -16.77 15.93
CA THR A 43 -9.40 -17.21 14.55
C THR A 43 -7.93 -17.34 14.16
N VAL A 44 -7.67 -18.00 13.04
CA VAL A 44 -6.34 -18.11 12.46
C VAL A 44 -6.24 -17.14 11.30
N ILE A 45 -5.25 -16.26 11.35
CA ILE A 45 -4.91 -15.32 10.29
C ILE A 45 -3.95 -16.04 9.33
N PRO A 46 -4.27 -16.17 8.04
CA PRO A 46 -3.38 -16.79 7.07
C PRO A 46 -2.05 -16.05 6.94
N ARG A 47 -1.00 -16.76 6.50
CA ARG A 47 0.25 -16.15 6.03
C ARG A 47 -0.02 -15.08 4.95
N ASN A 48 0.85 -14.07 4.89
CA ASN A 48 0.81 -12.97 3.92
C ASN A 48 -0.42 -12.08 4.05
N THR A 49 -1.00 -11.99 5.25
CA THR A 49 -2.11 -11.07 5.54
C THR A 49 -1.54 -9.76 6.06
N ALA A 50 -1.90 -8.66 5.41
CA ALA A 50 -1.59 -7.31 5.88
C ALA A 50 -2.54 -6.90 7.01
N LEU A 51 -1.99 -6.39 8.10
CA LEU A 51 -2.71 -5.99 9.30
C LEU A 51 -2.15 -4.68 9.84
N THR A 52 -3.01 -3.91 10.49
CA THR A 52 -2.57 -2.82 11.36
C THR A 52 -2.39 -3.38 12.77
N LEU A 53 -1.18 -3.27 13.31
CA LEU A 53 -0.80 -3.82 14.60
C LEU A 53 -0.45 -2.69 15.57
N ALA A 54 -0.99 -2.73 16.78
CA ALA A 54 -0.50 -1.92 17.90
C ALA A 54 0.24 -2.85 18.87
N CYS A 55 1.57 -2.77 18.89
CA CYS A 55 2.41 -3.74 19.61
C CYS A 55 2.83 -3.23 20.99
N ASN A 56 2.79 -4.12 21.99
CA ASN A 56 3.38 -3.93 23.31
C ASN A 56 4.17 -5.20 23.67
N GLY A 57 5.51 -5.10 23.66
CA GLY A 57 6.40 -6.24 23.85
C GLY A 57 6.25 -7.29 22.73
N ASP A 58 6.00 -8.54 23.12
CA ASP A 58 5.90 -9.69 22.22
C ASP A 58 4.51 -9.89 21.59
N TRP A 59 3.53 -9.10 22.00
CA TRP A 59 2.15 -9.21 21.54
C TRP A 59 1.67 -7.92 20.87
N CYS A 60 0.87 -8.10 19.83
CA CYS A 60 0.32 -7.01 19.05
C CYS A 60 -1.20 -7.11 18.97
N ARG A 61 -1.89 -6.03 19.37
CA ARG A 61 -3.33 -5.90 19.21
C ARG A 61 -3.66 -5.64 17.74
N THR A 62 -4.67 -6.32 17.22
CA THR A 62 -5.15 -6.12 15.85
C THR A 62 -6.61 -6.52 15.70
N THR A 63 -7.18 -6.20 14.53
CA THR A 63 -8.53 -6.60 14.14
C THR A 63 -8.45 -7.31 12.80
N TYR A 64 -9.02 -8.51 12.72
CA TYR A 64 -9.09 -9.30 11.49
C TYR A 64 -10.53 -9.69 11.23
N LYS A 65 -11.06 -9.35 10.05
CA LYS A 65 -12.47 -9.60 9.66
C LYS A 65 -13.49 -9.12 10.71
N GLY A 66 -13.22 -7.97 11.34
CA GLY A 66 -14.08 -7.41 12.40
C GLY A 66 -13.89 -8.05 13.79
N GLN A 67 -13.04 -9.06 13.93
CA GLN A 67 -12.73 -9.70 15.21
C GLN A 67 -11.42 -9.12 15.77
N GLY A 68 -11.51 -8.50 16.96
CA GLY A 68 -10.36 -7.96 17.67
C GLY A 68 -9.63 -9.03 18.49
N GLY A 69 -8.30 -8.93 18.57
CA GLY A 69 -7.51 -9.82 19.42
C GLY A 69 -6.02 -9.47 19.41
N ASP A 70 -5.23 -10.38 19.97
CA ASP A 70 -3.79 -10.27 20.14
C ASP A 70 -3.07 -11.34 19.31
N VAL A 71 -2.11 -10.92 18.49
CA VAL A 71 -1.26 -11.76 17.67
C VAL A 71 0.19 -11.67 18.16
N SER A 72 0.94 -12.77 18.08
CA SER A 72 2.35 -12.75 18.46
C SER A 72 3.18 -11.96 17.45
N ARG A 73 4.01 -11.04 17.94
CA ARG A 73 4.90 -10.21 17.14
C ARG A 73 5.88 -11.02 16.31
N ALA A 74 6.34 -12.17 16.84
CA ALA A 74 7.27 -13.06 16.15
C ALA A 74 6.71 -13.62 14.82
N LEU A 75 5.38 -13.67 14.67
CA LEU A 75 4.70 -14.16 13.46
C LEU A 75 4.38 -13.03 12.48
N THR A 76 4.80 -11.81 12.78
CA THR A 76 4.48 -10.61 12.01
C THR A 76 5.77 -9.87 11.67
N LYS A 77 5.89 -9.45 10.41
CA LYS A 77 6.96 -8.57 9.98
C LYS A 77 6.39 -7.18 9.78
N THR A 78 6.88 -6.20 10.52
CA THR A 78 6.52 -4.80 10.29
C THR A 78 6.94 -4.43 8.87
N VAL A 79 5.97 -3.90 8.14
CA VAL A 79 6.16 -3.34 6.81
C VAL A 79 6.09 -1.84 7.03
N THR A 80 7.24 -1.21 7.29
CA THR A 80 7.40 0.26 7.24
C THR A 80 7.34 0.77 5.81
N GLN A 81 6.58 0.09 4.95
CA GLN A 81 6.24 0.61 3.65
C GLN A 81 4.91 1.34 3.81
N SER A 82 5.00 2.55 4.39
CA SER A 82 4.61 3.66 3.53
C SER A 82 5.34 3.37 2.23
N ALA A 83 4.63 2.82 1.24
CA ALA A 83 5.09 3.05 -0.10
C ALA A 83 5.38 4.54 -0.10
N PRO A 84 6.58 5.02 -0.53
CA PRO A 84 6.57 6.37 -1.08
C PRO A 84 5.31 6.36 -1.95
N LEU A 85 4.41 7.34 -1.78
CA LEU A 85 3.36 7.53 -2.75
C LEU A 85 4.08 7.26 -4.06
N ALA A 86 3.68 6.21 -4.78
CA ALA A 86 3.85 6.28 -6.19
C ALA A 86 3.03 7.55 -6.46
N THR A 87 3.71 8.70 -6.48
CA THR A 87 3.46 9.72 -7.47
C THR A 87 3.09 8.88 -8.67
N PRO A 88 1.80 8.90 -9.06
CA PRO A 88 1.28 7.97 -10.06
C PRO A 88 2.34 7.95 -11.11
N HIS A 89 2.98 6.77 -11.30
CA HIS A 89 4.30 6.68 -11.90
C HIS A 89 4.44 7.87 -12.82
N THR A 90 5.41 8.75 -12.60
CA THR A 90 5.96 9.39 -13.78
C THR A 90 6.54 8.21 -14.57
N ARG A 91 5.67 7.40 -15.25
CA ARG A 91 5.67 7.26 -16.70
C ARG A 91 6.10 8.64 -17.08
N ALA A 92 7.40 8.77 -17.31
CA ALA A 92 7.98 9.98 -17.83
C ALA A 92 6.94 10.41 -18.85
N THR A 93 6.22 11.48 -18.55
CA THR A 93 5.35 12.08 -19.55
C THR A 93 6.35 12.26 -20.67
N PRO A 94 6.29 11.53 -21.80
CA PRO A 94 7.12 11.93 -22.91
C PRO A 94 6.62 13.35 -23.12
N ALA A 95 7.47 14.33 -22.83
CA ALA A 95 7.16 15.73 -23.02
C ALA A 95 6.53 15.77 -24.40
N ALA A 96 5.22 16.05 -24.47
CA ALA A 96 4.49 15.87 -25.71
C ALA A 96 5.25 16.67 -26.75
N PRO A 97 5.87 16.05 -27.77
CA PRO A 97 6.20 16.81 -28.94
C PRO A 97 4.82 16.92 -29.59
N GLY A 98 4.11 18.00 -29.28
CA GLY A 98 3.12 18.51 -30.21
C GLY A 98 3.81 18.47 -31.57
N ASN A 99 3.34 17.59 -32.45
CA ASN A 99 3.85 17.33 -33.79
C ASN A 99 5.06 16.37 -33.91
N ALA A 100 5.23 15.42 -32.98
CA ALA A 100 6.18 14.32 -33.19
C ALA A 100 5.89 13.59 -34.51
N PHE A 101 6.88 13.41 -35.38
CA PHE A 101 6.80 12.52 -36.54
C PHE A 101 7.94 11.51 -36.43
N TYR A 102 7.60 10.23 -36.40
CA TYR A 102 8.59 9.15 -36.35
C TYR A 102 8.66 8.47 -37.71
N PRO A 103 9.82 8.46 -38.39
CA PRO A 103 9.97 7.81 -39.70
C PRO A 103 9.91 6.28 -39.61
N ASN A 104 10.23 5.69 -38.45
CA ASN A 104 10.23 4.26 -38.21
C ASN A 104 10.22 3.93 -36.71
N CYS A 105 10.05 2.65 -36.38
CA CYS A 105 10.01 2.17 -35.01
C CYS A 105 11.32 2.29 -34.23
N THR A 106 12.46 2.38 -34.92
CA THR A 106 13.74 2.66 -34.27
C THR A 106 13.74 4.07 -33.69
N ALA A 107 13.21 5.06 -34.42
CA ALA A 107 13.07 6.43 -33.92
C ALA A 107 12.09 6.51 -32.72
N VAL A 108 10.99 5.75 -32.77
CA VAL A 108 10.02 5.66 -31.66
C VAL A 108 10.68 5.12 -30.39
N ARG A 109 11.45 4.02 -30.51
CA ARG A 109 12.17 3.40 -29.39
C ARG A 109 13.32 4.28 -28.88
N ALA A 110 14.10 4.90 -29.77
CA ALA A 110 15.17 5.81 -29.41
C ALA A 110 14.67 7.04 -28.63
N ALA A 111 13.45 7.50 -28.94
CA ALA A 111 12.79 8.58 -28.21
C ALA A 111 12.11 8.12 -26.89
N GLY A 112 12.16 6.83 -26.56
CA GLY A 112 11.45 6.27 -25.40
C GLY A 112 9.91 6.34 -25.53
N ALA A 113 9.39 6.50 -26.75
CA ALA A 113 7.96 6.67 -27.03
C ALA A 113 7.26 5.34 -27.43
N GLY A 114 7.99 4.22 -27.45
CA GLY A 114 7.47 2.90 -27.85
C GLY A 114 7.04 2.04 -26.66
N PRO A 115 5.97 1.22 -26.78
CA PRO A 115 5.04 1.11 -27.92
C PRO A 115 4.09 2.32 -28.02
N ILE A 116 3.89 2.81 -29.24
CA ILE A 116 3.10 4.03 -29.53
C ILE A 116 1.67 3.66 -29.90
N ARG A 117 0.65 4.38 -29.41
CA ARG A 117 -0.76 4.00 -29.62
C ARG A 117 -1.51 4.95 -30.53
N ARG A 118 -2.55 4.46 -31.21
CA ARG A 118 -3.48 5.29 -31.98
C ARG A 118 -4.00 6.45 -31.13
N GLY A 119 -3.86 7.67 -31.65
CA GLY A 119 -4.20 8.91 -30.94
C GLY A 119 -3.08 9.53 -30.10
N GLN A 120 -1.92 8.86 -29.95
CA GLN A 120 -0.73 9.49 -29.38
C GLN A 120 -0.02 10.36 -30.43
N PRO A 121 0.57 11.50 -30.03
CA PRO A 121 1.42 12.31 -30.91
C PRO A 121 2.55 11.46 -31.52
N GLY A 122 2.66 11.46 -32.84
CA GLY A 122 3.63 10.65 -33.58
C GLY A 122 3.19 9.25 -33.96
N TYR A 123 1.99 8.81 -33.57
CA TYR A 123 1.41 7.60 -34.13
C TYR A 123 1.09 7.83 -35.62
N SER A 124 1.46 6.88 -36.46
CA SER A 124 0.96 6.78 -37.83
C SER A 124 0.67 5.31 -38.15
N SER A 125 -0.29 5.05 -39.03
CA SER A 125 -0.62 3.69 -39.48
C SER A 125 0.55 2.98 -40.18
N ARG A 126 1.63 3.70 -40.52
CA ARG A 126 2.86 3.11 -41.07
C ARG A 126 3.74 2.44 -40.01
N LEU A 127 3.51 2.79 -38.74
CA LEU A 127 4.23 2.24 -37.59
C LEU A 127 3.51 1.05 -36.95
N ASP A 128 2.23 0.88 -37.29
CA ASP A 128 1.30 -0.16 -36.83
C ASP A 128 1.16 -1.18 -37.96
N ARG A 129 1.96 -2.25 -37.87
CA ARG A 129 2.13 -3.19 -39.00
C ARG A 129 0.88 -4.05 -39.21
N ASP A 130 0.18 -4.39 -38.14
CA ASP A 130 -0.98 -5.27 -38.14
C ASP A 130 -2.32 -4.51 -38.09
N GLY A 131 -2.29 -3.20 -37.82
CA GLY A 131 -3.44 -2.31 -37.85
C GLY A 131 -4.26 -2.31 -36.56
N ASP A 132 -3.77 -2.91 -35.48
CA ASP A 132 -4.52 -3.13 -34.25
C ASP A 132 -4.62 -1.87 -33.35
N GLY A 133 -3.86 -0.82 -33.69
CA GLY A 133 -3.81 0.43 -32.95
C GLY A 133 -2.62 0.56 -32.00
N LEU A 134 -1.74 -0.44 -31.95
CA LEU A 134 -0.42 -0.41 -31.35
C LEU A 134 0.62 -0.34 -32.47
N GLY A 135 1.53 0.63 -32.35
CA GLY A 135 2.63 0.83 -33.26
C GLY A 135 3.93 0.41 -32.60
N CYS A 136 4.77 -0.23 -33.39
CA CYS A 136 6.12 -0.62 -32.99
C CYS A 136 6.17 -1.61 -31.82
N GLU A 137 5.32 -2.65 -31.87
CA GLU A 137 5.59 -3.92 -31.19
C GLU A 137 6.94 -4.54 -31.60
#